data_AF-A0A0G3M3L8-F1
#
_entry.id   AF-A0A0G3M3L8-F1
#
_cell.length_a   1.000
_cell.length_b   1.000
_cell.length_c   1.000
_cell.angle_alpha   90.00
_cell.angle_beta   90.00
_cell.angle_gamma   90.00
#
_symmetry.space_group_name_H-M   'P 1'
#
loop_
_entity.id
_entity.type
_entity.pdbx_description
1 polymer ?
#
loop_
_entity_poly.entity_id
_entity_poly.type
_entity_poly.pdbx_seq_one_letter_code
_entity_poly.pdbx_strand_id
1 'polypeptide(L)' 'MKHIEKIIIDYLADGYSQYEIAEKLKEQGIKPNSLSSIEKHLNKIKENYEAKSLFHLACILHKLEILGNTDSHKGD' A
#
# COMPACT_ATOMS: atom_id res chain seq x y z
N MET A 1 10.96 -6.26 3.46
CA MET A 1 9.55 -6.23 3.04
C MET A 1 9.15 -7.59 2.49
N LYS A 2 7.99 -8.13 2.87
CA LYS A 2 7.39 -9.30 2.23
C LYS A 2 6.79 -8.90 0.88
N HIS A 3 6.71 -9.85 -0.05
CA HIS A 3 6.14 -9.63 -1.39
C HIS A 3 4.73 -9.03 -1.34
N ILE A 4 3.87 -9.52 -0.44
CA ILE A 4 2.50 -9.01 -0.28
C ILE A 4 2.45 -7.55 0.20
N GLU A 5 3.36 -7.15 1.09
CA GLU A 5 3.40 -5.80 1.64
C GLU A 5 3.70 -4.79 0.53
N LYS A 6 4.61 -5.14 -0.39
CA LYS A 6 4.89 -4.34 -1.57
C LYS A 6 3.66 -4.19 -2.47
N ILE A 7 2.94 -5.28 -2.75
CA ILE A 7 1.73 -5.24 -3.59
C ILE A 7 0.67 -4.33 -2.98
N ILE A 8 0.42 -4.43 -1.67
CA ILE A 8 -0.56 -3.59 -0.99
C ILE A 8 -0.19 -2.11 -1.08
N ILE A 9 1.10 -1.79 -0.88
CA ILE A 9 1.62 -0.43 -1.01
C ILE A 9 1.47 0.08 -2.45
N ASP A 10 1.79 -0.74 -3.43
CA ASP A 10 1.73 -0.38 -4.86
C ASP A 10 0.31 -0.02 -5.27
N TYR A 11 -0.67 -0.85 -4.88
CA TYR A 11 -2.07 -0.53 -5.08
C TYR A 11 -2.52 0.74 -4.33
N LEU A 12 -2.03 0.98 -3.12
CA LEU A 12 -2.32 2.24 -2.42
C LEU A 12 -1.72 3.45 -3.15
N ALA A 13 -0.53 3.31 -3.74
CA ALA A 13 0.11 4.35 -4.53
C ALA A 13 -0.65 4.62 -5.83
N ASP A 14 -1.29 3.61 -6.41
CA ASP A 14 -2.21 3.72 -7.56
C ASP A 14 -3.58 4.33 -7.18
N GLY A 15 -3.83 4.52 -5.88
CA GLY A 15 -5.05 5.15 -5.37
C GLY A 15 -6.17 4.18 -4.95
N TYR A 16 -5.91 2.87 -4.94
CA TYR A 16 -6.90 1.88 -4.48
C TYR A 16 -7.14 1.96 -2.97
N SER A 17 -8.39 1.82 -2.55
CA SER A 17 -8.74 1.68 -1.15
C SER A 17 -8.38 0.29 -0.61
N GLN A 18 -8.22 0.18 0.72
CA GLN A 18 -7.90 -1.10 1.39
C GLN A 18 -8.90 -2.22 1.09
N TYR A 19 -10.16 -1.84 0.88
CA TYR A 19 -11.23 -2.74 0.44
C TYR A 19 -11.00 -3.25 -0.98
N GLU A 20 -10.73 -2.36 -1.93
CA GLU A 20 -10.45 -2.73 -3.33
C GLU A 20 -9.20 -3.61 -3.43
N ILE A 21 -8.18 -3.33 -2.60
CA ILE A 21 -6.97 -4.16 -2.53
C ILE A 21 -7.30 -5.58 -2.05
N ALA A 22 -8.15 -5.70 -1.02
CA ALA A 22 -8.59 -6.99 -0.52
C ALA A 22 -9.38 -7.76 -1.60
N GLU A 23 -10.27 -7.08 -2.33
CA GLU A 23 -11.00 -7.67 -3.46
C GLU A 23 -10.06 -8.10 -4.58
N LYS A 24 -9.16 -7.24 -5.05
CA LYS A 24 -8.17 -7.57 -6.09
C LYS A 24 -7.33 -8.79 -5.70
N LEU A 25 -6.85 -8.85 -4.46
CA LEU A 25 -6.09 -9.99 -3.95
C LEU A 25 -6.95 -11.27 -3.92
N LYS A 26 -8.22 -11.15 -3.57
CA LYS A 26 -9.18 -12.27 -3.59
C LYS A 26 -9.42 -12.77 -5.01
N GLU A 27 -9.63 -11.88 -5.96
CA GLU A 27 -9.82 -12.20 -7.39
C GLU A 27 -8.60 -12.88 -7.98
N GLN A 28 -7.40 -12.44 -7.59
CA GLN A 28 -6.12 -13.04 -7.98
C GLN A 28 -5.84 -14.37 -7.25
N GLY A 29 -6.67 -14.78 -6.30
CA GLY A 29 -6.45 -15.98 -5.47
C GLY A 29 -5.27 -15.86 -4.50
N ILE A 30 -4.78 -14.63 -4.25
CA ILE A 30 -3.62 -14.35 -3.41
C ILE A 30 -4.08 -14.23 -1.95
N LYS A 31 -3.36 -14.87 -1.03
CA LYS A 31 -3.59 -14.73 0.42
C LYS A 31 -2.46 -13.92 1.06
N PRO A 32 -2.78 -13.09 2.07
CA PRO A 32 -4.12 -12.80 2.60
C PRO A 32 -4.95 -11.84 1.73
N ASN A 33 -6.26 -12.09 1.66
CA ASN A 33 -7.24 -11.27 0.92
C ASN A 33 -8.41 -10.76 1.79
N SER A 34 -8.32 -10.93 3.12
CA SER A 34 -9.30 -10.36 4.04
C SER A 34 -8.92 -8.94 4.40
N LEU A 35 -9.89 -8.02 4.45
CA LEU A 35 -9.69 -6.62 4.83
C LEU A 35 -8.84 -6.47 6.10
N SER A 36 -9.21 -7.19 7.16
CA SER A 36 -8.49 -7.15 8.44
C SER A 36 -7.03 -7.62 8.35
N SER A 37 -6.73 -8.53 7.41
CA SER A 37 -5.33 -8.92 7.15
C SER A 37 -4.58 -7.80 6.43
N ILE A 38 -5.19 -7.15 5.43
CA ILE A 38 -4.60 -6.01 4.73
C ILE A 38 -4.34 -4.86 5.72
N GLU A 39 -5.30 -4.56 6.59
CA GLU A 39 -5.15 -3.57 7.66
C GLU A 39 -3.98 -3.89 8.60
N LYS A 40 -3.85 -5.14 9.03
CA LYS A 40 -2.72 -5.57 9.87
C LYS A 40 -1.38 -5.41 9.17
N HIS A 41 -1.30 -5.77 7.89
CA HIS A 41 -0.11 -5.56 7.10
C HIS A 41 0.21 -4.08 6.97
N LEU A 42 -0.79 -3.24 6.68
CA LEU A 42 -0.63 -1.80 6.58
C LEU A 42 -0.20 -1.16 7.88
N ASN A 43 -0.76 -1.59 9.00
CA ASN A 43 -0.34 -1.09 10.30
C ASN A 43 1.12 -1.43 10.57
N LYS A 44 1.52 -2.68 10.28
CA LYS A 44 2.90 -3.11 10.45
C LYS A 44 3.88 -2.35 9.56
N ILE A 45 3.49 -2.08 8.31
CA ILE A 45 4.31 -1.27 7.40
C ILE A 45 4.40 0.16 7.94
N LYS A 46 3.30 0.78 8.34
CA LYS A 46 3.30 2.12 8.96
C LYS A 46 4.24 2.18 10.17
N GLU A 47 4.16 1.20 11.06
CA GLU A 47 5.04 1.10 12.23
C GLU A 47 6.51 0.95 11.82
N ASN A 48 6.80 0.11 10.82
CA ASN A 48 8.17 -0.13 10.35
C ASN A 48 8.81 1.08 9.68
N TYR A 49 8.02 1.97 9.08
CA TYR A 49 8.48 3.20 8.44
C TYR A 49 8.17 4.46 9.28
N GLU A 50 7.71 4.27 10.53
CA GLU A 50 7.30 5.36 11.44
C GLU A 50 6.29 6.34 10.80
N ALA A 51 5.49 5.83 9.87
CA ALA A 51 4.56 6.62 9.08
C ALA A 51 3.25 6.84 9.83
N LYS A 52 2.87 8.12 9.99
CA LYS A 52 1.63 8.52 10.68
C LYS A 52 0.37 8.36 9.83
N SER A 53 0.53 8.27 8.51
CA SER A 53 -0.56 8.12 7.55
C SER A 53 -0.08 7.33 6.33
N LEU A 54 -1.02 6.76 5.57
CA LEU A 54 -0.73 6.09 4.30
C LEU A 54 -0.06 7.06 3.31
N PHE A 55 -0.47 8.32 3.32
CA PHE A 55 0.18 9.37 2.53
C PHE A 55 1.64 9.62 2.96
N HIS A 56 1.89 9.66 4.28
CA HIS A 56 3.25 9.81 4.81
C HIS A 56 4.11 8.60 4.44
N LEU A 57 3.54 7.40 4.53
CA LEU A 57 4.20 6.17 4.09
C LEU A 57 4.55 6.22 2.59
N ALA A 58 3.59 6.59 1.74
CA ALA A 58 3.81 6.73 0.29
C ALA A 58 4.92 7.75 -0.01
N CYS A 59 4.93 8.89 0.66
CA CYS A 59 5.96 9.91 0.51
C CYS A 59 7.36 9.39 0.93
N ILE A 60 7.45 8.65 2.05
CA ILE A 60 8.69 8.01 2.49
C ILE A 60 9.17 7.00 1.44
N LEU A 61 8.28 6.14 0.94
CA LEU A 61 8.61 5.10 -0.03
C LEU A 61 8.99 5.65 -1.40
N HIS A 62 8.34 6.74 -1.83
CA HIS A 62 8.70 7.49 -3.02
C HIS A 62 10.06 8.18 -2.87
N LYS A 63 10.31 8.81 -1.72
CA LYS A 63 11.61 9.42 -1.39
C LYS A 63 12.74 8.39 -1.32
N LEU A 64 12.45 7.17 -0.88
CA LEU A 64 13.38 6.04 -0.87
C LEU A 64 13.59 5.40 -2.25
N GLU A 65 12.98 5.96 -3.32
CA GLU A 65 13.05 5.47 -4.70
C GLU A 65 12.49 4.05 -4.89
N ILE A 66 11.75 3.54 -3.90
CA ILE A 66 11.13 2.19 -3.91
C ILE A 66 9.86 2.19 -4.77
N LEU A 67 9.15 3.32 -4.79
CA LEU A 67 8.03 3.57 -5.70
C LEU A 67 8.57 4.39 -6.87
N GLY A 68 9.01 3.69 -7.91
CA GLY A 68 9.51 4.30 -9.13
C GLY A 68 8.44 5.22 -9.74
N ASN A 69 8.67 6.53 -9.61
CA ASN A 69 8.19 7.57 -10.50
C ASN A 69 6.66 7.66 -10.72
N THR A 70 5.87 7.82 -9.66
CA THR A 70 4.49 8.35 -9.77
C THR A 70 4.45 9.84 -9.42
N ASP A 71 5.11 10.65 -10.25
CA ASP A 71 4.68 12.03 -10.46
C ASP A 71 3.36 11.96 -11.25
N SER A 72 2.25 12.16 -10.55
CA SER A 72 0.96 12.45 -11.18
C SER A 72 0.26 13.48 -10.32
N HIS A 73 0.66 14.71 -10.58
CA HIS A 73 -0.06 15.94 -10.32
C HIS A 73 -1.55 15.81 -10.69
N LYS A 74 -2.43 15.75 -9.69
CA LYS A 74 -3.84 16.16 -9.80
C LYS A 74 -4.36 16.45 -8.38
N GLY A 75 -4.56 17.68 -7.93
CA GLY A 75 -4.88 18.91 -8.66
C GLY A 75 -6.40 19.02 -8.75
N ASP A 76 -7.02 19.43 -7.65
CA ASP A 76 -8.33 20.08 -7.57
C ASP A 76 -8.19 21.30 -6.65
#